data_AF-A0A7X0FR02-F1
#
_entry.id   AF-A0A7X0FR02-F1
#
_cell.length_a   1.000
_cell.length_b   1.000
_cell.length_c   1.000
_cell.angle_alpha   90.00
_cell.angle_beta   90.00
_cell.angle_gamma   90.00
#
_symmetry.space_group_name_H-M   'P 1'
#
loop_
_entity.id
_entity.type
_entity.pdbx_description
1 polymer ?
#
loop_
_entity_poly.entity_id
_entity_poly.type
_entity_poly.pdbx_seq_one_letter_code
_entity_poly.pdbx_strand_id
1 'polypeptide(L)'
;MPRLRLRPPSAPARSRGLVARTGSLVVSLTLTLALASSGCSDGGGADPDADRAMSPFPATAAPSPSPAAPTPTPTSDPTAFDPDADLEQNLAVFGSVIDDVWAGDRRGEGRAYVDALVAAGFVKSTMELTADATTVGNAAESIQIAVLWQQQCLIGQVGPATGEPVAVAAPALAEGRCLVGDTRPIDW
;
A
#
# COMPACT_ATOMS: atom_id res chain seq x y z
N MET A 1 -70.28 -11.62 6.57
CA MET A 1 -68.93 -11.72 5.94
C MET A 1 -68.61 -10.39 5.24
N PRO A 2 -67.90 -9.46 5.89
CA PRO A 2 -67.54 -8.19 5.28
C PRO A 2 -66.22 -8.34 4.49
N ARG A 3 -66.24 -8.01 3.20
CA ARG A 3 -65.04 -7.98 2.35
C ARG A 3 -64.22 -6.72 2.67
N LEU A 4 -63.12 -6.88 3.40
CA LEU A 4 -62.11 -5.84 3.59
C LEU A 4 -61.52 -5.47 2.21
N ARG A 5 -61.70 -4.22 1.79
CA ARG A 5 -61.00 -3.66 0.62
C ARG A 5 -59.67 -3.06 1.09
N LEU A 6 -58.56 -3.66 0.67
CA LEU A 6 -57.21 -3.14 0.86
C LEU A 6 -57.05 -1.79 0.13
N ARG A 7 -56.45 -0.82 0.81
CA ARG A 7 -56.03 0.48 0.28
C ARG A 7 -54.53 0.43 -0.03
N PRO A 8 -54.08 0.59 -1.29
CA PRO A 8 -52.67 0.85 -1.60
C PRO A 8 -52.47 2.38 -1.78
N PRO A 9 -51.27 2.87 -2.16
CA PRO A 9 -50.13 3.16 -1.29
C PRO A 9 -49.74 4.66 -1.35
N SER A 10 -48.88 5.12 -0.44
CA SER A 10 -48.19 6.41 -0.61
C SER A 10 -46.70 6.18 -0.83
N ALA A 11 -46.26 6.26 -2.08
CA ALA A 11 -44.84 6.29 -2.42
C ALA A 11 -44.25 7.68 -2.09
N PRO A 12 -43.07 7.77 -1.47
CA PRO A 12 -42.43 9.06 -1.22
C PRO A 12 -41.91 9.67 -2.53
N ALA A 13 -42.16 10.97 -2.69
CA ALA A 13 -41.80 11.77 -3.85
C ALA A 13 -40.28 11.81 -4.07
N ARG A 14 -39.84 11.41 -5.28
CA ARG A 14 -38.47 11.65 -5.76
C ARG A 14 -38.29 13.14 -6.01
N SER A 15 -37.61 13.83 -5.10
CA SER A 15 -37.11 15.19 -5.32
C SER A 15 -36.00 15.16 -6.37
N ARG A 16 -36.32 15.63 -7.58
CA ARG A 16 -35.32 15.93 -8.62
C ARG A 16 -34.54 17.17 -8.20
N GLY A 17 -33.40 16.96 -7.56
CA GLY A 17 -32.42 18.00 -7.27
C GLY A 17 -31.83 18.56 -8.56
N LEU A 18 -31.96 19.88 -8.73
CA LEU A 18 -31.52 20.64 -9.88
C LEU A 18 -29.98 20.61 -9.98
N VAL A 19 -29.50 20.38 -11.20
CA VAL A 19 -28.09 20.52 -11.61
C VAL A 19 -27.65 21.96 -11.40
N ALA A 20 -26.72 22.20 -10.47
CA ALA A 20 -25.93 23.42 -10.40
C ALA A 20 -24.51 23.10 -10.88
N ARG A 21 -24.29 23.32 -12.18
CA ARG A 21 -22.95 23.49 -12.75
C ARG A 21 -22.41 24.81 -12.20
N THR A 22 -21.44 24.76 -11.31
CA THR A 22 -20.73 25.95 -10.84
C THR A 22 -19.23 25.73 -11.00
N GLY A 23 -18.60 26.67 -11.69
CA GLY A 23 -17.33 26.53 -12.39
C GLY A 23 -16.14 26.09 -11.54
N SER A 24 -15.34 25.21 -12.11
CA SER A 24 -13.94 25.02 -11.77
C SER A 24 -13.18 26.35 -11.92
N LEU A 25 -12.89 27.00 -10.81
CA LEU A 25 -11.81 27.98 -10.73
C LEU A 25 -10.52 27.22 -10.48
N VAL A 26 -9.84 26.86 -11.56
CA VAL A 26 -8.48 26.35 -11.54
C VAL A 26 -7.56 27.53 -11.23
N VAL A 27 -7.20 27.69 -9.95
CA VAL A 27 -6.14 28.62 -9.53
C VAL A 27 -4.84 27.82 -9.53
N SER A 28 -4.18 27.78 -10.70
CA SER A 28 -2.83 27.25 -10.84
C SER A 28 -1.84 28.22 -10.20
N LEU A 29 -1.48 27.98 -8.93
CA LEU A 29 -0.38 28.67 -8.28
C LEU A 29 0.91 27.89 -8.59
N THR A 30 1.53 28.18 -9.73
CA THR A 30 2.86 27.66 -10.08
C THR A 30 3.91 28.38 -9.25
N LEU A 31 4.24 27.83 -8.08
CA LEU A 31 5.40 28.24 -7.30
C LEU A 31 6.65 27.52 -7.86
N THR A 32 7.29 28.13 -8.85
CA THR A 32 8.62 27.72 -9.31
C THR A 32 9.65 28.13 -8.25
N LEU A 33 9.99 27.19 -7.36
CA LEU A 33 11.12 27.34 -6.45
C LEU A 33 12.37 26.80 -7.14
N ALA A 34 13.17 27.71 -7.70
CA ALA A 34 14.48 27.40 -8.24
C ALA A 34 15.46 27.19 -7.07
N LEU A 35 15.79 25.93 -6.76
CA LEU A 35 16.93 25.62 -5.89
C LEU A 35 18.20 25.68 -6.74
N ALA A 36 18.96 26.76 -6.57
CA ALA A 36 20.35 26.82 -7.00
C ALA A 36 21.19 25.96 -6.05
N SER A 37 21.55 24.75 -6.47
CA SER A 37 22.57 23.95 -5.80
C SER A 37 23.96 24.45 -6.21
N SER A 38 24.52 25.35 -5.42
CA SER A 38 25.95 25.67 -5.45
C SER A 38 26.76 24.46 -5.01
N GLY A 39 27.62 23.97 -5.90
CA GLY A 39 28.44 22.79 -5.69
C GLY A 39 29.66 23.00 -4.80
N CYS A 40 30.27 21.89 -4.42
CA CYS A 40 31.71 21.78 -4.17
C CYS A 40 32.20 20.54 -4.92
N SER A 41 32.94 20.78 -6.00
CA SER A 41 33.76 19.78 -6.67
C SER A 41 35.04 19.59 -5.86
N ASP A 42 35.33 18.36 -5.42
CA ASP A 42 36.69 17.99 -5.09
C ASP A 42 37.29 17.30 -6.32
N GLY A 43 38.22 18.02 -6.95
CA GLY A 43 38.98 17.56 -8.10
C GLY A 43 40.35 17.08 -7.65
N GLY A 44 40.67 15.84 -8.00
CA GLY A 44 42.02 15.30 -8.07
C GLY A 44 41.92 13.99 -8.83
N GLY A 45 42.69 13.69 -9.86
CA GLY A 45 43.82 14.31 -10.51
C GLY A 45 44.25 13.27 -11.54
N ALA A 46 44.49 13.69 -12.78
CA ALA A 46 44.95 12.80 -13.84
C ALA A 46 46.42 12.42 -13.62
N ASP A 47 46.78 11.17 -13.95
CA ASP A 47 48.11 10.85 -14.45
C ASP A 47 47.97 10.01 -15.73
N PRO A 48 48.56 10.45 -16.86
CA PRO A 48 48.73 9.66 -18.07
C PRO A 48 50.06 8.87 -18.04
N ASP A 49 50.23 8.03 -19.07
CA ASP A 49 51.47 7.37 -19.49
C ASP A 49 51.90 6.05 -18.80
N ALA A 50 51.68 4.94 -19.50
CA ALA A 50 52.74 3.97 -19.77
C ALA A 50 52.34 3.08 -20.97
N ASP A 51 52.75 3.53 -22.15
CA ASP A 51 52.84 2.74 -23.37
C ASP A 51 53.78 1.52 -23.14
N ARG A 52 53.29 0.30 -23.37
CA ARG A 52 54.17 -0.81 -23.77
C ARG A 52 53.45 -1.82 -24.65
N ALA A 53 53.65 -1.61 -25.94
CA ALA A 53 53.41 -2.59 -27.00
C ALA A 53 54.03 -3.97 -26.71
N MET A 54 53.25 -5.03 -26.92
CA MET A 54 53.75 -6.29 -27.50
C MET A 54 52.62 -6.98 -28.26
N SER A 55 52.86 -7.19 -29.56
CA SER A 55 51.99 -7.86 -30.54
C SER A 55 52.26 -9.39 -30.56
N PRO A 56 51.52 -10.24 -31.32
CA PRO A 56 50.65 -11.26 -30.75
C PRO A 56 51.15 -12.71 -30.94
N PHE A 57 50.61 -13.62 -30.11
CA PHE A 57 50.59 -15.07 -30.39
C PHE A 57 49.18 -15.47 -30.85
N PRO A 58 49.00 -16.28 -31.91
CA PRO A 58 47.68 -16.80 -32.27
C PRO A 58 47.35 -17.95 -31.32
N ALA A 59 46.47 -17.71 -30.35
CA ALA A 59 45.82 -18.76 -29.59
C ALA A 59 44.61 -19.26 -30.38
N THR A 60 44.63 -20.55 -30.73
CA THR A 60 43.48 -21.28 -31.27
C THR A 60 42.29 -21.13 -30.32
N ALA A 61 41.22 -20.46 -30.78
CA ALA A 61 40.00 -20.28 -30.00
C ALA A 61 39.25 -21.62 -29.84
N ALA A 62 39.12 -22.08 -28.60
CA ALA A 62 38.15 -23.10 -28.23
C ALA A 62 36.72 -22.52 -28.32
N PRO A 63 35.70 -23.30 -28.67
CA PRO A 63 34.32 -22.81 -28.70
C PRO A 63 33.87 -22.41 -27.29
N SER A 64 33.53 -21.13 -27.13
CA SER A 64 32.93 -20.59 -25.93
C SER A 64 31.50 -21.13 -25.77
N PRO A 65 31.05 -21.57 -24.59
CA PRO A 65 29.66 -21.94 -24.39
C PRO A 65 28.75 -20.73 -24.61
N SER A 66 27.66 -20.94 -25.36
CA SER A 66 26.64 -19.93 -25.60
C SER A 66 26.00 -19.50 -24.27
N PRO A 67 25.88 -18.19 -23.97
CA PRO A 67 25.17 -17.72 -22.79
C PRO A 67 23.70 -18.17 -22.87
N ALA A 68 23.22 -18.83 -21.82
CA ALA A 68 21.80 -19.09 -21.66
C ALA A 68 21.03 -17.75 -21.65
N ALA A 69 19.94 -17.68 -22.41
CA ALA A 69 19.06 -16.52 -22.41
C ALA A 69 18.50 -16.29 -20.98
N PRO A 70 18.45 -15.05 -20.48
CA PRO A 70 17.85 -14.79 -19.18
C PRO A 70 16.37 -15.20 -19.22
N THR A 71 15.96 -16.01 -18.25
CA THR A 71 14.55 -16.27 -17.96
C THR A 71 13.86 -14.93 -17.69
N PRO A 72 12.68 -14.65 -18.27
CA PRO A 72 11.98 -13.40 -17.98
C PRO A 72 11.65 -13.34 -16.49
N THR A 73 12.13 -12.31 -15.81
CA THR A 73 11.69 -11.97 -14.45
C THR A 73 10.23 -11.55 -14.55
N PRO A 74 9.31 -12.11 -13.74
CA PRO A 74 7.93 -11.62 -13.72
C PRO A 74 7.93 -10.13 -13.39
N THR A 75 7.18 -9.34 -14.16
CA THR A 75 6.90 -7.94 -13.83
C THR A 75 5.82 -7.92 -12.77
N SER A 76 6.18 -7.53 -11.55
CA SER A 76 5.23 -7.30 -10.46
C SER A 76 4.26 -6.19 -10.84
N ASP A 77 2.97 -6.39 -10.56
CA ASP A 77 1.96 -5.33 -10.67
C ASP A 77 2.27 -4.28 -9.60
N PRO A 78 2.51 -3.01 -9.95
CA PRO A 78 2.90 -1.97 -8.99
C PRO A 78 1.83 -1.68 -7.92
N THR A 79 0.63 -2.28 -8.05
CA THR A 79 -0.46 -2.15 -7.08
C THR A 79 -0.69 -3.38 -6.19
N ALA A 80 0.14 -4.42 -6.32
CA ALA A 80 0.04 -5.65 -5.52
C ALA A 80 1.25 -5.83 -4.59
N PHE A 81 1.04 -6.58 -3.51
CA PHE A 81 2.11 -7.03 -2.63
C PHE A 81 3.13 -7.86 -3.42
N ASP A 82 4.41 -7.57 -3.20
CA ASP A 82 5.52 -8.29 -3.80
C ASP A 82 6.45 -8.80 -2.67
N PRO A 83 6.66 -10.12 -2.54
CA PRO A 83 7.51 -10.66 -1.49
C PRO A 83 8.99 -10.24 -1.62
N ASP A 84 9.44 -9.86 -2.81
CA ASP A 84 10.82 -9.48 -3.13
C ASP A 84 11.01 -7.95 -3.19
N ALA A 85 9.94 -7.17 -3.05
CA ALA A 85 9.99 -5.71 -2.98
C ALA A 85 10.65 -5.20 -1.69
N ASP A 86 11.06 -3.93 -1.69
CA ASP A 86 11.55 -3.28 -0.48
C ASP A 86 10.41 -2.89 0.47
N LEU A 87 10.78 -2.48 1.70
CA LEU A 87 9.84 -2.10 2.74
C LEU A 87 8.95 -0.92 2.34
N GLU A 88 9.52 0.10 1.70
CA GLU A 88 8.79 1.32 1.35
C GLU A 88 7.74 1.04 0.28
N GLN A 89 8.07 0.17 -0.67
CA GLN A 89 7.14 -0.30 -1.70
C GLN A 89 5.96 -1.06 -1.10
N ASN A 90 6.21 -2.07 -0.27
CA ASN A 90 5.13 -2.83 0.36
C ASN A 90 4.34 -1.99 1.38
N LEU A 91 4.97 -1.02 2.05
CA LEU A 91 4.27 -0.06 2.90
C LEU A 91 3.35 0.84 2.08
N ALA A 92 3.75 1.28 0.89
CA ALA A 92 2.91 2.09 0.01
C ALA A 92 1.67 1.30 -0.46
N VAL A 93 1.84 0.03 -0.87
CA VAL A 93 0.72 -0.84 -1.24
C VAL A 93 -0.20 -1.09 -0.05
N PHE A 94 0.37 -1.38 1.13
CA PHE A 94 -0.41 -1.55 2.35
C PHE A 94 -1.23 -0.30 2.66
N GLY A 95 -0.60 0.88 2.66
CA GLY A 95 -1.25 2.16 2.92
C GLY A 95 -2.39 2.44 1.94
N SER A 96 -2.18 2.24 0.64
CA SER A 96 -3.23 2.48 -0.36
C SER A 96 -4.44 1.57 -0.17
N VAL A 97 -4.23 0.31 0.22
CA VAL A 97 -5.34 -0.62 0.52
C VAL A 97 -6.13 -0.15 1.74
N ILE A 98 -5.44 0.32 2.79
CA ILE A 98 -6.10 0.88 3.97
C ILE A 98 -6.92 2.13 3.60
N ASP A 99 -6.36 3.03 2.79
CA ASP A 99 -7.03 4.24 2.32
C ASP A 99 -8.28 3.93 1.49
N ASP A 100 -8.18 2.97 0.57
CA ASP A 100 -9.30 2.56 -0.29
C ASP A 100 -10.48 1.99 0.53
N VAL A 101 -10.19 1.15 1.53
CA VAL A 101 -11.23 0.63 2.43
C VAL A 101 -11.82 1.74 3.29
N TRP A 102 -10.98 2.65 3.80
CA TRP A 102 -11.44 3.78 4.62
C TRP A 102 -12.34 4.75 3.86
N ALA A 103 -12.12 4.93 2.56
CA ALA A 103 -12.97 5.73 1.69
C ALA A 103 -14.35 5.09 1.42
N GLY A 104 -14.52 3.80 1.72
CA GLY A 104 -15.74 3.04 1.46
C GLY A 104 -16.73 2.95 2.63
N ASP A 105 -17.89 2.33 2.36
CA ASP A 105 -18.96 2.17 3.36
C ASP A 105 -18.60 1.18 4.48
N ARG A 106 -17.65 0.27 4.24
CA ARG A 106 -17.23 -0.79 5.18
C ARG A 106 -16.02 -0.40 6.04
N ARG A 107 -15.65 0.88 6.07
CA ARG A 107 -14.50 1.43 6.83
C ARG A 107 -14.48 1.15 8.33
N GLY A 108 -15.64 0.81 8.92
CA GLY A 108 -15.73 0.42 10.33
C GLY A 108 -15.55 -1.08 10.59
N GLU A 109 -15.37 -1.89 9.55
CA GLU A 109 -15.31 -3.35 9.65
C GLU A 109 -13.86 -3.83 9.50
N GLY A 110 -13.27 -4.34 10.58
CA GLY A 110 -11.89 -4.85 10.56
C GLY A 110 -11.68 -5.96 9.53
N ARG A 111 -12.74 -6.76 9.27
CA ARG A 111 -12.76 -7.78 8.21
C ARG A 111 -12.52 -7.20 6.81
N ALA A 112 -13.09 -6.03 6.50
CA ALA A 112 -12.96 -5.44 5.17
C ALA A 112 -11.50 -5.12 4.84
N TYR A 113 -10.74 -4.64 5.82
CA TYR A 113 -9.29 -4.41 5.69
C TYR A 113 -8.52 -5.70 5.42
N VAL A 114 -8.77 -6.75 6.20
CA VAL A 114 -8.11 -8.05 6.02
C VAL A 114 -8.45 -8.67 4.66
N ASP A 115 -9.72 -8.62 4.23
CA ASP A 115 -10.15 -9.12 2.91
C ASP A 115 -9.45 -8.36 1.77
N ALA A 116 -9.37 -7.03 1.87
CA ALA A 116 -8.72 -6.19 0.87
C ALA A 116 -7.21 -6.42 0.81
N LEU A 117 -6.54 -6.56 1.96
CA LEU A 117 -5.11 -6.88 2.02
C LEU A 117 -4.81 -8.27 1.43
N VAL A 118 -5.66 -9.27 1.68
CA VAL A 118 -5.53 -10.59 1.05
C VAL A 118 -5.73 -10.49 -0.46
N ALA A 119 -6.69 -9.69 -0.93
CA ALA A 119 -6.90 -9.45 -2.35
C ALA A 119 -5.69 -8.76 -3.01
N ALA A 120 -4.98 -7.90 -2.28
CA ALA A 120 -3.72 -7.29 -2.71
C ALA A 120 -2.51 -8.24 -2.62
N GLY A 121 -2.68 -9.45 -2.08
CA GLY A 121 -1.63 -10.48 -2.04
C GLY A 121 -0.93 -10.65 -0.69
N PHE A 122 -1.29 -9.88 0.34
CA PHE A 122 -0.73 -10.06 1.68
C PHE A 122 -1.21 -11.38 2.32
N VAL A 123 -0.34 -11.99 3.12
CA VAL A 123 -0.59 -13.30 3.73
C VAL A 123 -1.47 -13.17 4.97
N LYS A 124 -2.68 -13.71 4.93
CA LYS A 124 -3.64 -13.62 6.05
C LYS A 124 -3.12 -14.12 7.39
N SER A 125 -2.31 -15.19 7.40
CA SER A 125 -1.79 -15.79 8.64
C SER A 125 -0.73 -14.92 9.33
N THR A 126 -0.22 -13.89 8.67
CA THR A 126 0.72 -12.91 9.27
C THR A 126 0.01 -11.66 9.75
N MET A 127 -1.33 -11.63 9.69
CA MET A 127 -2.13 -10.46 10.05
C MET A 127 -2.53 -10.45 11.51
N GLU A 128 -2.53 -9.26 12.08
CA GLU A 128 -3.08 -8.96 13.39
C GLU A 128 -4.12 -7.84 13.27
N LEU A 129 -5.18 -7.92 14.09
CA LEU A 129 -6.30 -6.99 14.04
C LEU A 129 -6.82 -6.77 15.45
N THR A 130 -7.10 -5.52 15.83
CA THR A 130 -7.81 -5.21 17.09
C THR A 130 -9.31 -5.46 16.94
N ALA A 131 -10.06 -5.45 18.05
CA ALA A 131 -11.51 -5.47 17.97
C ALA A 131 -12.03 -4.23 17.21
N ASP A 132 -12.99 -4.44 16.32
CA ASP A 132 -13.70 -3.41 15.54
C ASP A 132 -15.03 -3.00 16.18
N ALA A 133 -15.40 -3.64 17.29
CA ALA A 133 -16.51 -3.24 18.14
C ALA A 133 -16.14 -3.40 19.63
N THR A 134 -16.75 -2.55 20.45
CA THR A 134 -16.67 -2.61 21.91
C THR A 134 -17.52 -3.77 22.47
N THR A 135 -17.32 -4.10 23.76
CA THR A 135 -18.09 -5.15 24.44
C THR A 135 -19.59 -4.88 24.55
N VAL A 136 -20.02 -3.62 24.40
CA VAL A 136 -21.43 -3.22 24.36
C VAL A 136 -21.97 -3.05 22.94
N GLY A 137 -21.18 -3.38 21.92
CA GLY A 137 -21.61 -3.42 20.51
C GLY A 137 -21.49 -2.10 19.74
N ASN A 138 -20.90 -1.06 20.32
CA ASN A 138 -20.55 0.16 19.58
C ASN A 138 -19.33 -0.09 18.69
N ALA A 139 -19.22 0.61 17.55
CA ALA A 139 -18.02 0.60 16.73
C ALA A 139 -16.79 1.04 17.53
N ALA A 140 -15.62 0.50 17.20
CA ALA A 140 -14.37 0.95 17.79
C ALA A 140 -14.00 2.35 17.28
N GLU A 141 -13.55 3.22 18.19
CA GLU A 141 -13.07 4.56 17.84
C GLU A 141 -11.71 4.54 17.12
N SER A 142 -10.98 3.42 17.26
CA SER A 142 -9.73 3.13 16.55
C SER A 142 -9.59 1.63 16.31
N ILE A 143 -9.15 1.26 15.12
CA ILE A 143 -8.84 -0.11 14.72
C ILE A 143 -7.39 -0.12 14.24
N GLN A 144 -6.59 -1.02 14.78
CA GLN A 144 -5.23 -1.28 14.29
C GLN A 144 -5.21 -2.58 13.52
N ILE A 145 -4.55 -2.54 12.37
CA ILE A 145 -4.34 -3.67 11.46
C ILE A 145 -2.84 -3.77 11.26
N ALA A 146 -2.26 -4.96 11.37
CA ALA A 146 -0.85 -5.15 11.06
C ALA A 146 -0.61 -6.38 10.20
N VAL A 147 0.45 -6.33 9.40
CA VAL A 147 0.95 -7.46 8.63
C VAL A 147 2.42 -7.65 9.00
N LEU A 148 2.78 -8.82 9.53
CA LEU A 148 4.17 -9.21 9.66
C LEU A 148 4.73 -9.53 8.27
N TRP A 149 5.80 -8.85 7.89
CA TRP A 149 6.57 -9.08 6.68
C TRP A 149 8.06 -9.05 7.01
N GLN A 150 8.73 -10.17 6.80
CA GLN A 150 10.11 -10.39 7.27
C GLN A 150 10.22 -10.14 8.79
N GLN A 151 11.02 -9.15 9.20
CA GLN A 151 11.20 -8.73 10.59
C GLN A 151 10.57 -7.35 10.86
N GLN A 152 9.70 -6.90 9.96
CA GLN A 152 9.00 -5.63 10.03
C GLN A 152 7.49 -5.88 10.10
N CYS A 153 6.80 -4.93 10.70
CA CYS A 153 5.36 -4.87 10.77
C CYS A 153 4.91 -3.65 9.99
N LEU A 154 4.07 -3.87 8.99
CA LEU A 154 3.29 -2.81 8.37
C LEU A 154 2.07 -2.60 9.25
N ILE A 155 1.95 -1.44 9.88
CA ILE A 155 0.91 -1.14 10.87
C ILE A 155 0.04 -0.02 10.33
N GLY A 156 -1.24 -0.33 10.20
CA GLY A 156 -2.32 0.60 9.85
C GLY A 156 -3.14 0.96 11.06
N GLN A 157 -3.55 2.22 11.17
CA GLN A 157 -4.55 2.67 12.13
C GLN A 157 -5.63 3.48 11.44
N VAL A 158 -6.88 3.16 11.73
CA VAL A 158 -8.07 3.83 11.20
C VAL A 158 -9.08 4.08 12.32
N GLY A 159 -10.09 4.89 12.05
CA GLY A 159 -11.21 5.11 12.97
C GLY A 159 -11.43 6.59 13.28
N PRO A 160 -12.62 6.95 13.82
CA PRO A 160 -12.99 8.34 14.08
C PRO A 160 -11.98 9.12 14.92
N ALA A 161 -11.35 8.47 15.91
CA ALA A 161 -10.34 9.10 16.76
C ALA A 161 -8.97 9.25 16.07
N THR A 162 -8.72 8.50 14.99
CA THR A 162 -7.50 8.60 14.20
C THR A 162 -7.62 9.70 13.14
N GLY A 163 -8.81 9.90 12.57
CA GLY A 163 -9.05 10.85 11.48
C GLY A 163 -8.75 10.22 10.12
N GLU A 164 -7.75 10.76 9.41
CA GLU A 164 -7.24 10.11 8.19
C GLU A 164 -6.48 8.83 8.55
N PRO A 165 -6.47 7.81 7.68
CA PRO A 165 -5.71 6.60 7.92
C PRO A 165 -4.22 6.88 8.09
N VAL A 166 -3.59 6.08 8.93
CA VAL A 166 -2.14 6.12 9.13
C VAL A 166 -1.59 4.75 8.79
N ALA A 167 -0.51 4.71 8.01
CA ALA A 167 0.27 3.51 7.75
C ALA A 167 1.75 3.79 8.05
N VAL A 168 2.38 2.91 8.82
CA VAL A 168 3.80 3.01 9.18
C VAL A 168 4.45 1.63 9.19
N ALA A 169 5.76 1.59 9.01
CA ALA A 169 6.55 0.40 9.28
C ALA A 169 7.25 0.51 10.63
N ALA A 170 7.32 -0.61 11.36
CA ALA A 170 8.08 -0.72 12.60
C ALA A 170 8.72 -2.11 12.72
N PRO A 171 9.80 -2.28 13.51
CA PRO A 171 10.33 -3.60 13.80
C PRO A 171 9.27 -4.50 14.46
N ALA A 172 9.31 -5.79 14.13
CA ALA A 172 8.48 -6.77 14.81
C ALA A 172 8.81 -6.83 16.31
N LEU A 173 7.77 -7.08 17.12
CA LEU A 173 7.91 -7.35 18.54
C LEU A 173 8.49 -8.75 18.77
N ALA A 174 8.71 -9.08 20.04
CA ALA A 174 9.10 -10.42 20.43
C ALA A 174 8.11 -11.47 19.87
N GLU A 175 8.62 -12.66 19.60
CA GLU A 175 7.86 -13.78 19.03
C GLU A 175 7.22 -13.51 17.66
N GLY A 176 7.64 -12.45 16.94
CA GLY A 176 7.12 -12.11 15.61
C GLY A 176 5.74 -11.45 15.63
N ARG A 177 5.34 -10.86 16.77
CA ARG A 177 4.09 -10.12 16.91
C ARG A 177 4.22 -8.70 16.37
N CYS A 178 3.10 -8.10 15.97
CA CYS A 178 3.07 -6.71 15.50
C CYS A 178 2.33 -5.75 16.42
N LEU A 179 1.26 -6.18 17.07
CA LEU A 179 0.45 -5.32 17.94
C LEU A 179 0.63 -5.68 19.40
N VAL A 180 0.59 -4.66 20.25
CA VAL A 180 0.61 -4.81 21.71
C VAL A 180 -0.82 -5.04 22.23
N GLY A 181 -0.98 -6.03 23.09
CA GLY A 181 -2.25 -6.37 23.71
C GLY A 181 -3.00 -7.49 22.98
N ASP A 182 -4.29 -7.64 23.29
CA ASP A 182 -5.13 -8.67 22.71
C ASP A 182 -5.57 -8.31 21.29
N THR A 183 -5.34 -9.23 20.38
CA THR A 183 -5.83 -9.17 19.00
C THR A 183 -6.98 -10.13 18.82
N ARG A 184 -7.93 -9.80 17.95
CA ARG A 184 -9.03 -10.71 17.64
C ARG A 184 -8.53 -11.85 16.75
N PRO A 185 -9.03 -13.08 16.92
CA PRO A 185 -8.79 -14.15 15.98
C PRO A 185 -9.26 -13.79 14.56
N ILE A 186 -8.49 -14.25 13.57
CA ILE A 186 -8.80 -14.13 12.14
C ILE A 186 -9.00 -15.54 11.57
N ASP A 187 -10.04 -16.23 12.05
CA ASP A 187 -10.34 -17.66 11.81
C ASP A 187 -11.44 -17.90 10.75
N TRP A 188 -11.71 -16.87 9.96
CA TRP A 188 -12.92 -16.76 9.14
C TRP A 188 -12.66 -16.62 7.65
#